data_AF-A0A8K0P685-F1
#
_entry.id   AF-A0A8K0P685-F1
#
_cell.length_a   1.000
_cell.length_b   1.000
_cell.length_c   1.000
_cell.angle_alpha   90.00
_cell.angle_beta   90.00
_cell.angle_gamma   90.00
#
_symmetry.space_group_name_H-M   'P 1'
#
loop_
_entity.id
_entity.type
_entity.pdbx_description
1 polymer ?
#
loop_
_entity_poly.entity_id
_entity_poly.type
_entity_poly.pdbx_seq_one_letter_code
_entity_poly.pdbx_strand_id
1 'polypeptide(L)'
;WQSFYDTLNNVKCVQGLPNVKDFPHSDSPSLIIIDDLMREADGRVVDLFTKGSHHRNLSVIHLTQNLFHQGKGARDVSKMFHLSRQLYPENPKFIQESYNDRTEKP
;
A
#
# COMPACT_ATOMS: atom_id res chain seq x y z
N TRP A 1 -13.40 -14.07 -7.99
CA TRP A 1 -14.31 -13.09 -8.65
C TRP A 1 -15.73 -13.37 -8.21
N GLN A 2 -16.50 -12.35 -7.79
CA GLN A 2 -17.92 -12.50 -7.43
C GLN A 2 -18.76 -11.57 -8.31
N SER A 3 -19.82 -12.09 -8.93
CA SER A 3 -20.69 -11.34 -9.85
C SER A 3 -21.42 -10.16 -9.21
N PHE A 4 -21.56 -10.15 -7.88
CA PHE A 4 -22.13 -9.03 -7.14
C PHE A 4 -21.34 -7.73 -7.33
N TYR A 5 -20.02 -7.80 -7.52
CA TYR A 5 -19.21 -6.60 -7.70
C TYR A 5 -19.56 -5.81 -8.96
N ASP A 6 -20.05 -6.48 -10.00
CA ASP A 6 -20.50 -5.84 -11.24
C ASP A 6 -21.76 -4.97 -11.06
N THR A 7 -22.47 -5.15 -9.94
CA THR A 7 -23.68 -4.38 -9.61
C THR A 7 -23.38 -3.09 -8.85
N LEU A 8 -22.14 -2.90 -8.39
CA LEU A 8 -21.75 -1.74 -7.60
C LEU A 8 -21.43 -0.55 -8.50
N ASN A 9 -22.20 0.53 -8.36
CA ASN A 9 -21.90 1.78 -9.03
C ASN A 9 -20.62 2.42 -8.46
N ASN A 10 -19.79 3.01 -9.33
CA ASN A 10 -18.55 3.72 -8.97
C ASN A 10 -17.45 2.84 -8.33
N VAL A 11 -17.56 1.51 -8.45
CA VAL A 11 -16.49 0.58 -8.05
C VAL A 11 -15.85 0.02 -9.31
N LYS A 12 -14.52 0.05 -9.38
CA LYS A 12 -13.76 -0.53 -10.48
C LYS A 12 -12.77 -1.56 -9.93
N CYS A 13 -12.97 -2.82 -10.26
CA CYS A 13 -11.98 -3.86 -10.00
C CYS A 13 -10.88 -3.79 -11.06
N VAL A 14 -9.63 -3.65 -10.62
CA VAL A 14 -8.46 -3.58 -11.50
C VAL A 14 -7.55 -4.76 -11.16
N GLN A 15 -7.06 -5.44 -12.19
CA GLN A 15 -6.11 -6.53 -12.02
C GLN A 15 -4.71 -5.98 -11.73
N GLY A 16 -4.09 -6.43 -10.64
CA GLY A 16 -2.74 -6.05 -10.24
C GLY A 16 -2.66 -4.64 -9.63
N LEU A 17 -1.44 -4.12 -9.55
CA LEU A 17 -1.19 -2.82 -8.92
C LEU A 17 -1.32 -1.65 -9.91
N PRO A 18 -2.13 -0.64 -9.60
CA PRO A 18 -2.24 0.54 -10.44
C PRO A 18 -1.00 1.43 -10.29
N ASN A 19 -0.80 2.33 -11.25
CA ASN A 19 0.22 3.36 -11.21
C ASN A 19 -0.39 4.68 -10.76
N VAL A 20 0.39 5.57 -10.13
CA VAL A 20 -0.11 6.91 -9.73
C VAL A 20 -0.62 7.70 -10.94
N LYS A 21 -0.06 7.46 -12.12
CA LYS A 21 -0.48 8.12 -13.38
C LYS A 21 -1.89 7.74 -13.82
N ASP A 22 -2.42 6.61 -13.35
CA ASP A 22 -3.78 6.16 -13.67
C ASP A 22 -4.83 6.99 -12.93
N PHE A 23 -4.40 7.81 -11.96
CA PHE A 23 -5.22 8.70 -11.16
C PHE A 23 -4.77 10.15 -11.38
N PRO A 24 -5.23 10.81 -12.47
CA PRO A 24 -5.04 12.25 -12.63
C PRO A 24 -5.71 13.00 -11.48
N HIS A 25 -5.33 14.26 -11.27
CA HIS A 25 -5.96 15.07 -10.22
C HIS A 25 -7.46 15.16 -10.50
N SER A 26 -8.27 14.79 -9.51
CA SER A 26 -9.72 14.82 -9.57
C SER A 26 -10.25 15.60 -8.38
N ASP A 27 -11.27 16.42 -8.63
CA ASP A 27 -11.99 17.14 -7.58
C ASP A 27 -12.75 16.16 -6.66
N SER A 28 -13.07 14.96 -7.16
CA SER A 28 -13.69 13.91 -6.37
C SER A 28 -12.65 13.01 -5.67
N PRO A 29 -12.78 12.78 -4.34
CA PRO A 29 -11.89 11.88 -3.63
C PRO A 29 -12.11 10.45 -4.08
N SER A 30 -11.02 9.69 -4.23
CA SER A 30 -11.08 8.27 -4.61
C SER A 30 -10.41 7.39 -3.56
N LEU A 31 -10.99 6.23 -3.31
CA LEU A 31 -10.44 5.22 -2.41
C LEU A 31 -9.85 4.05 -3.21
N ILE A 32 -8.59 3.74 -2.95
CA ILE A 32 -7.89 2.59 -3.52
C ILE A 32 -7.76 1.53 -2.43
N ILE A 33 -8.22 0.31 -2.73
CA ILE A 33 -8.04 -0.84 -1.85
C ILE A 33 -7.14 -1.84 -2.59
N ILE A 34 -5.97 -2.12 -2.01
CA ILE A 34 -5.03 -3.12 -2.49
C ILE A 34 -5.24 -4.37 -1.62
N ASP A 35 -5.86 -5.40 -2.19
CA ASP A 35 -6.19 -6.64 -1.47
C ASP A 35 -5.19 -7.74 -1.80
N ASP A 36 -4.38 -8.12 -0.81
CA ASP A 36 -3.47 -9.27 -0.83
C ASP A 36 -2.59 -9.42 -2.10
N LEU A 37 -1.96 -8.32 -2.49
CA LEU A 37 -0.96 -8.26 -3.57
C LEU A 37 0.46 -8.25 -3.01
N MET A 38 0.70 -9.03 -1.96
CA MET A 38 1.96 -9.01 -1.23
C MET A 38 3.18 -9.42 -2.07
N ARG A 39 3.00 -10.33 -3.03
CA ARG A 39 4.09 -10.81 -3.91
C ARG A 39 4.35 -9.83 -5.05
N GLU A 40 3.34 -9.07 -5.43
CA GLU A 40 3.33 -8.12 -6.54
C GLU A 40 3.67 -6.70 -6.07
N ALA A 41 3.58 -6.42 -4.76
CA ALA A 41 3.92 -5.15 -4.14
C ALA A 41 5.31 -4.69 -4.55
N ASP A 42 5.40 -3.49 -5.13
CA ASP A 42 6.64 -2.84 -5.55
C ASP A 42 6.61 -1.33 -5.23
N GLY A 43 7.51 -0.55 -5.82
CA GLY A 43 7.59 0.89 -5.63
C GLY A 43 6.30 1.66 -5.98
N ARG A 44 5.38 1.09 -6.76
CA ARG A 44 4.09 1.72 -7.07
C ARG A 44 3.23 1.89 -5.82
N VAL A 45 3.26 0.94 -4.89
CA VAL A 45 2.51 1.04 -3.62
C VAL A 45 3.00 2.24 -2.81
N VAL A 46 4.33 2.40 -2.74
CA VAL A 46 4.97 3.56 -2.10
C VAL A 46 4.56 4.88 -2.77
N ASP A 47 4.60 4.93 -4.10
CA ASP A 47 4.21 6.11 -4.85
C ASP A 47 2.73 6.47 -4.65
N LEU A 48 1.83 5.47 -4.55
CA LEU A 48 0.41 5.69 -4.25
C LEU A 48 0.21 6.30 -2.86
N PHE A 49 0.91 5.78 -1.85
CA PHE A 49 0.83 6.27 -0.48
C PHE A 49 1.49 7.65 -0.30
N THR A 50 2.46 8.02 -1.13
CA THR A 50 3.14 9.32 -1.06
C THR A 50 2.56 10.32 -2.06
N LYS A 51 2.91 10.18 -3.34
CA LYS A 51 2.53 11.13 -4.39
C LYS A 51 1.04 11.08 -4.69
N GLY A 52 0.45 9.89 -4.67
CA GLY A 52 -0.99 9.71 -4.89
C GLY A 52 -1.82 10.41 -3.81
N SER A 53 -1.61 10.04 -2.56
CA SER A 53 -2.39 10.59 -1.45
C SER A 53 -2.25 12.10 -1.28
N HIS A 54 -1.02 12.62 -1.39
CA HIS A 54 -0.76 14.05 -1.17
C HIS A 54 -1.15 14.95 -2.33
N HIS A 55 -1.05 14.48 -3.59
CA HIS A 55 -1.23 15.35 -4.77
C HIS A 55 -2.45 15.01 -5.63
N ARG A 56 -3.13 13.87 -5.40
CA ARG A 56 -4.18 13.35 -6.28
C ARG A 56 -5.53 13.09 -5.60
N ASN A 57 -5.73 13.54 -4.35
CA ASN A 57 -6.97 13.34 -3.60
C ASN A 57 -7.35 11.84 -3.48
N LEU A 58 -6.34 11.02 -3.16
CA LEU A 58 -6.47 9.57 -3.07
C LEU A 58 -6.31 9.11 -1.61
N SER A 59 -7.26 8.30 -1.15
CA SER A 59 -7.09 7.49 0.05
C SER A 59 -6.65 6.09 -0.37
N VAL A 60 -5.68 5.51 0.31
CA VAL A 60 -5.14 4.18 -0.02
C VAL A 60 -5.24 3.27 1.21
N ILE A 61 -5.82 2.09 1.04
CA ILE A 61 -5.85 1.00 2.03
C ILE A 61 -5.11 -0.19 1.42
N HIS A 62 -4.16 -0.75 2.16
CA HIS A 62 -3.42 -1.94 1.75
C HIS A 62 -3.66 -3.06 2.76
N LEU A 63 -4.36 -4.11 2.31
CA LEU A 63 -4.63 -5.32 3.09
C LEU A 63 -3.48 -6.30 2.85
N THR A 64 -2.80 -6.68 3.92
CA THR A 64 -1.65 -7.58 3.90
C THR A 64 -1.76 -8.59 5.03
N GLN A 65 -1.43 -9.85 4.75
CA GLN A 65 -1.42 -10.91 5.76
C GLN A 65 -0.17 -10.85 6.64
N ASN A 66 0.94 -10.35 6.10
CA ASN A 66 2.21 -10.27 6.82
C ASN A 66 2.95 -8.97 6.49
N LEU A 67 2.96 -8.05 7.45
CA LEU A 67 3.66 -6.78 7.36
C LEU A 67 5.19 -6.94 7.16
N PHE A 68 5.73 -8.12 7.47
CA PHE A 68 7.15 -8.44 7.52
C PHE A 68 7.57 -9.52 6.49
N HIS A 69 6.81 -9.69 5.40
CA HIS A 69 7.05 -10.77 4.43
C HIS A 69 8.46 -10.74 3.81
N GLN A 70 9.20 -11.84 4.01
CA GLN A 70 10.60 -12.07 3.60
C GLN A 70 10.67 -12.63 2.17
N GLY A 71 10.16 -11.92 1.16
CA GLY A 71 10.38 -12.31 -0.25
C GLY A 71 11.83 -12.04 -0.68
N LYS A 72 12.31 -12.61 -1.80
CA LYS A 72 13.68 -12.31 -2.37
C LYS A 72 13.95 -10.81 -2.61
N GLY A 73 12.93 -9.96 -2.51
CA GLY A 73 13.01 -8.50 -2.41
C GLY A 73 13.06 -7.95 -0.98
N ALA A 74 13.59 -8.70 0.00
CA ALA A 74 13.77 -8.33 1.43
C ALA A 74 14.70 -7.10 1.66
N ARG A 75 14.87 -6.25 0.64
CA ARG A 75 15.52 -4.94 0.71
C ARG A 75 14.56 -3.79 0.97
N ASP A 76 13.25 -4.01 1.06
CA ASP A 76 12.32 -2.89 1.16
C ASP A 76 12.09 -2.37 2.58
N VAL A 77 13.20 -2.02 3.25
CA VAL A 77 13.20 -1.00 4.32
C VAL A 77 12.42 0.24 3.86
N SER A 78 12.50 0.57 2.56
CA SER A 78 11.76 1.68 1.96
C SER A 78 10.24 1.49 2.00
N LYS A 79 9.69 0.30 1.67
CA LYS A 79 8.22 0.07 1.77
C LYS A 79 7.74 0.17 3.21
N MET A 80 8.53 -0.39 4.12
CA MET A 80 8.24 -0.34 5.55
C MET A 80 8.34 1.08 6.10
N PHE A 81 9.27 1.91 5.60
CA PHE A 81 9.42 3.31 5.99
C PHE A 81 8.24 4.18 5.54
N HIS A 82 7.66 3.90 4.37
CA HIS A 82 6.47 4.63 3.90
C HIS A 82 5.23 4.26 4.72
N LEU A 83 5.02 2.97 4.97
CA LEU A 83 3.99 2.50 5.90
C LEU A 83 4.22 3.02 7.32
N SER A 84 5.45 3.05 7.80
CA SER A 84 5.77 3.52 9.15
C SER A 84 5.50 5.01 9.34
N ARG A 85 5.78 5.84 8.33
CA ARG A 85 5.41 7.26 8.36
C ARG A 85 3.91 7.48 8.38
N GLN A 86 3.11 6.56 7.84
CA GLN A 86 1.66 6.67 7.86
C GLN A 86 1.03 6.11 9.15
N LEU A 87 1.56 5.00 9.68
CA LEU A 87 1.07 4.39 10.92
C LEU A 87 1.58 5.14 12.16
N TYR A 88 2.80 5.65 12.11
CA TYR A 88 3.48 6.36 13.20
C TYR A 88 4.20 7.61 12.67
N PRO A 89 3.45 8.68 12.31
CA PRO A 89 4.04 9.92 11.79
C PRO A 89 5.12 10.50 12.71
N GLU A 90 4.91 10.40 14.02
CA GLU A 90 5.80 10.89 15.08
C GLU A 90 7.00 9.96 15.36
N ASN A 91 6.92 8.68 14.97
CA ASN A 91 8.03 7.74 15.14
C ASN A 91 8.10 6.69 14.02
N PRO A 92 8.57 7.07 12.82
CA PRO A 92 8.66 6.17 11.68
C PRO A 92 9.67 5.03 11.87
N LYS A 93 10.58 5.14 12.86
CA LYS A 93 11.58 4.11 13.15
C LYS A 93 11.00 2.93 13.93
N PHE A 94 9.88 3.14 14.64
CA PHE A 94 9.25 2.12 15.47
C PHE A 94 8.95 0.81 14.70
N ILE A 95 8.41 0.92 13.48
CA ILE A 95 8.13 -0.26 12.65
C ILE A 95 9.43 -0.94 12.20
N GLN A 96 10.49 -0.17 11.90
CA GLN A 96 11.81 -0.71 11.57
C GLN A 96 12.43 -1.49 12.72
N GLU A 97 12.39 -0.93 13.92
CA GLU A 97 12.87 -1.58 15.14
C GLU A 97 12.04 -2.83 15.46
N SER A 98 10.72 -2.75 15.34
CA SER A 98 9.81 -3.89 15.55
C SER A 98 10.04 -5.02 14.55
N TYR A 99 10.36 -4.70 13.30
CA TYR A 99 10.73 -5.70 12.29
C TYR A 99 12.04 -6.39 12.65
N ASN A 100 13.07 -5.63 13.01
CA ASN A 100 14.35 -6.20 13.43
C ASN A 100 14.15 -7.12 14.65
N ASP A 101 13.46 -6.69 15.70
CA ASP A 101 13.19 -7.52 16.89
C ASP A 101 12.44 -8.82 16.56
N ARG A 102 11.52 -8.78 15.59
CA ARG A 102 10.73 -9.95 15.16
C ARG A 102 11.49 -10.90 14.23
N THR A 103 12.54 -10.43 13.57
CA THR A 103 13.30 -11.20 12.58
C THR A 103 14.68 -11.64 13.11
N GLU A 104 15.15 -11.02 14.19
CA GLU A 104 16.36 -11.42 14.92
C GLU A 104 16.13 -12.58 15.91
N LYS A 105 14.87 -12.87 16.27
CA LYS A 105 14.52 -14.02 17.11
C LYS A 105 14.39 -15.29 16.26
N PRO A 106 15.19 -16.35 16.51
CA PRO A 106 15.13 -17.61 15.79
C PRO A 106 13.84 -18.40 16.06
#